data_AF-A0A0K3BJX0-F1
#
_entry.id   AF-A0A0K3BJX0-F1
#
_cell.length_a   1.000
_cell.length_b   1.000
_cell.length_c   1.000
_cell.angle_alpha   90.00
_cell.angle_beta   90.00
_cell.angle_gamma   90.00
#
_symmetry.space_group_name_H-M   'P 1'
#
loop_
_entity.id
_entity.type
_entity.pdbx_description
1 polymer ?
#
loop_
_entity_poly.entity_id
_entity_poly.type
_entity_poly.pdbx_seq_one_letter_code
_entity_poly.pdbx_strand_id
1 'polypeptide(L)'
;MARELREETGLSVSPGRLVGTVIRPAPSGSYEIFDYECQVIGGVLRPGDDATEAEWINLATFTTLERTNLLTVDLAPTLRDWNMLPRA
;
A
#
# COMPACT_ATOMS: atom_id res chain seq x y z
N MET A 1 8.79 3.01 -8.66
CA MET A 1 8.61 2.18 -7.45
C MET A 1 9.71 2.37 -6.39
N ALA A 2 10.90 1.74 -6.45
CA ALA A 2 11.85 1.82 -5.32
C ALA A 2 12.33 3.26 -4.97
N ARG A 3 12.46 4.14 -5.98
CA ARG A 3 12.73 5.56 -5.77
C ARG A 3 11.56 6.28 -5.09
N GLU A 4 10.34 6.09 -5.59
CA GLU A 4 9.12 6.71 -5.05
C GLU A 4 8.86 6.28 -3.61
N LEU A 5 8.97 4.98 -3.29
CA LEU A 5 8.81 4.50 -1.91
C LEU A 5 9.78 5.19 -0.94
N ARG A 6 11.00 5.50 -1.36
CA ARG A 6 11.95 6.26 -0.53
C ARG A 6 11.52 7.72 -0.35
N GLU A 7 10.97 8.35 -1.38
CA GLU A 7 10.50 9.74 -1.33
C GLU A 7 9.24 9.86 -0.46
N GLU A 8 8.26 8.97 -0.65
CA GLU A 8 6.94 8.99 0.00
C GLU A 8 6.94 8.37 1.42
N THR A 9 7.83 7.43 1.71
CA THR A 9 7.82 6.71 3.01
C THR A 9 9.15 6.78 3.78
N GLY A 10 10.22 7.30 3.15
CA GLY A 10 11.57 7.26 3.70
C GLY A 10 12.23 5.87 3.72
N LEU A 11 11.53 4.82 3.28
CA LEU A 11 12.03 3.45 3.28
C LEU A 11 12.80 3.12 2.01
N SER A 12 13.91 2.40 2.18
CA SER A 12 14.57 1.70 1.08
C SER A 12 14.07 0.26 1.06
N VAL A 13 13.57 -0.20 -0.08
CA VAL A 13 13.00 -1.54 -0.22
C VAL A 13 13.67 -2.33 -1.33
N SER A 14 13.62 -3.66 -1.20
CA SER A 14 13.85 -4.60 -2.28
C SER A 14 12.49 -5.09 -2.81
N PRO A 15 12.13 -4.78 -4.07
CA PRO A 15 10.94 -5.33 -4.72
C PRO A 15 10.99 -6.85 -4.80
N GLY A 16 9.91 -7.50 -4.35
CA GLY A 16 9.69 -8.92 -4.49
C GLY A 16 8.78 -9.22 -5.69
N ARG A 17 7.87 -10.19 -5.51
CA ARG A 17 6.96 -10.63 -6.57
C ARG A 17 5.82 -9.64 -6.80
N LEU A 18 5.30 -9.63 -8.02
CA LEU A 18 3.99 -9.05 -8.34
C LEU A 18 2.92 -9.83 -7.56
N VAL A 19 2.14 -9.13 -6.75
CA VAL A 19 1.02 -9.66 -5.98
C VAL A 19 -0.24 -9.69 -6.84
N GLY A 20 -0.47 -8.62 -7.59
CA GLY A 20 -1.64 -8.49 -8.44
C GLY A 20 -1.62 -7.21 -9.25
N THR A 21 -2.64 -7.08 -10.09
CA THR A 21 -2.86 -5.92 -10.94
C THR A 21 -4.30 -5.48 -10.79
N VAL A 22 -4.51 -4.18 -10.66
CA VAL A 22 -5.84 -3.58 -10.73
C VAL A 22 -5.93 -2.57 -11.86
N ILE A 23 -7.10 -2.51 -12.49
CA ILE A 23 -7.43 -1.47 -13.46
C ILE A 23 -8.35 -0.46 -12.76
N ARG A 24 -8.03 0.83 -12.86
CA ARG A 24 -8.80 1.91 -12.26
C ARG A 24 -9.12 2.99 -13.30
N PRO A 25 -10.32 3.59 -13.27
CA PRO A 25 -10.65 4.69 -14.17
C PRO A 25 -9.76 5.90 -13.89
N ALA A 26 -9.37 6.60 -14.96
CA ALA A 26 -8.58 7.83 -14.92
C ALA A 26 -9.33 8.95 -15.66
N PRO A 27 -8.95 10.24 -15.47
CA PRO A 27 -9.56 11.34 -16.23
C PRO A 27 -9.51 11.16 -17.75
N SER A 28 -8.50 10.44 -18.26
CA SER A 28 -8.41 10.00 -19.65
C SER A 28 -7.98 8.52 -19.69
N GLY A 29 -8.95 7.63 -19.91
CA GLY A 29 -8.72 6.18 -19.99
C GLY A 29 -8.69 5.49 -18.62
N SER A 30 -7.73 4.60 -18.43
CA SER A 30 -7.58 3.80 -17.21
C SER A 30 -6.12 3.68 -16.81
N TYR A 31 -5.87 3.65 -15.50
CA TYR A 31 -4.58 3.23 -14.96
C TYR A 31 -4.58 1.72 -14.78
N GLU A 32 -3.53 1.07 -15.26
CA GLU A 32 -3.17 -0.29 -14.89
C GLU A 32 -2.11 -0.20 -13.80
N ILE A 33 -2.46 -0.66 -12.60
CA ILE A 33 -1.65 -0.52 -11.38
C ILE A 33 -1.14 -1.91 -11.01
N PHE A 34 0.18 -2.01 -10.80
CA PHE A 34 0.87 -3.24 -10.49
C PHE A 34 1.37 -3.20 -9.03
N ASP A 35 0.85 -4.08 -8.20
CA ASP A 35 1.15 -4.13 -6.77
C ASP A 35 2.19 -5.20 -6.47
N TYR A 36 3.26 -4.84 -5.77
CA TYR A 36 4.38 -5.72 -5.45
C TYR A 36 4.55 -5.89 -3.94
N GLU A 37 4.86 -7.11 -3.52
CA GLU A 37 5.33 -7.35 -2.17
C GLU A 37 6.78 -6.89 -2.05
N CYS A 38 7.07 -5.99 -1.11
CA CYS A 38 8.41 -5.43 -0.94
C CYS A 38 8.97 -5.79 0.44
N GLN A 39 10.29 -6.01 0.51
CA GLN A 39 11.01 -6.20 1.76
C GLN A 39 11.76 -4.92 2.11
N VAL A 40 11.58 -4.40 3.33
CA VAL A 40 12.33 -3.24 3.81
C VAL A 40 13.78 -3.64 4.07
N ILE A 41 14.71 -2.92 3.48
CA ILE A 41 16.17 -3.16 3.63
C ILE A 41 16.89 -1.99 4.32
N GLY A 42 16.17 -0.91 4.64
CA GLY A 42 16.70 0.22 5.40
C GLY A 42 15.80 1.45 5.35
N GLY A 43 16.27 2.52 5.98
CA GLY A 43 15.50 3.76 6.13
C GLY A 43 14.69 3.81 7.43
N VAL A 44 13.98 4.90 7.61
CA VAL A 44 13.07 5.13 8.75
C VAL A 44 11.74 5.57 8.17
N LEU A 45 10.66 4.90 8.60
CA LEU A 45 9.32 5.24 8.15
C LEU A 45 9.00 6.69 8.52
N ARG A 46 8.60 7.47 7.54
CA ARG A 46 8.15 8.86 7.68
C ARG A 46 7.20 9.21 6.53
N PRO A 47 6.25 10.11 6.73
CA PRO A 47 5.45 10.61 5.63
C PRO A 47 6.31 11.41 4.63
N GLY A 48 5.96 11.28 3.36
CA GLY A 48 6.40 12.14 2.27
C GLY A 48 5.68 13.49 2.28
N ASP A 49 5.74 14.23 1.18
CA ASP A 49 5.04 15.50 1.02
C ASP A 49 3.56 15.33 0.66
N ASP A 50 3.17 14.15 0.19
CA ASP A 50 1.83 13.76 -0.22
C ASP A 50 0.99 13.10 0.89
N ALA A 51 1.59 12.83 2.05
CA ALA A 51 0.94 12.24 3.21
C ALA A 51 1.20 13.05 4.48
N THR A 52 0.24 13.10 5.40
CA THR A 52 0.41 13.75 6.71
C THR A 52 1.06 12.82 7.73
N GLU A 53 0.87 11.51 7.58
CA GLU A 53 1.33 10.48 8.51
C GLU A 53 1.69 9.18 7.75
N ALA A 54 2.56 8.37 8.34
CA ALA A 54 2.93 7.04 7.82
C ALA A 54 3.11 6.07 9.00
N GLU A 55 2.41 4.94 8.96
CA GLU A 55 2.38 3.96 10.07
C GLU A 55 2.42 2.51 9.56
N TRP A 56 3.03 1.63 10.35
CA TRP A 56 2.93 0.18 10.16
C TRP A 56 1.61 -0.35 10.74
N ILE A 57 0.76 -0.89 9.88
CA ILE A 57 -0.59 -1.34 10.27
C ILE A 57 -0.63 -2.87 10.40
N ASN A 58 -1.04 -3.36 11.56
CA ASN A 58 -1.34 -4.78 11.79
C ASN A 58 -2.80 -5.12 11.45
N LEU A 59 -3.17 -6.41 11.52
CA LEU A 59 -4.52 -6.86 11.18
C LEU A 59 -5.63 -6.22 12.05
N ALA A 60 -5.37 -6.00 13.34
CA ALA A 60 -6.36 -5.44 14.26
C ALA A 60 -6.65 -3.96 13.95
N THR A 61 -5.60 -3.18 13.70
CA THR A 61 -5.73 -1.78 13.28
C THR A 61 -6.39 -1.70 11.90
N PHE A 62 -5.97 -2.54 10.93
CA PHE A 62 -6.58 -2.59 9.61
C PHE A 62 -8.10 -2.86 9.68
N THR A 63 -8.51 -3.86 10.46
CA THR A 63 -9.91 -4.22 10.65
C THR A 63 -10.71 -3.07 11.27
N THR A 64 -10.08 -2.33 12.19
CA THR A 64 -10.71 -1.13 12.78
C THR A 64 -10.93 -0.06 11.73
N LEU A 65 -9.90 0.27 10.94
CA LEU A 65 -9.98 1.28 9.88
C LEU A 65 -11.04 0.91 8.83
N GLU A 66 -11.14 -0.35 8.46
CA GLU A 66 -12.16 -0.84 7.53
C GLU A 66 -13.57 -0.65 8.09
N ARG A 67 -13.82 -1.12 9.32
CA ARG A 67 -15.14 -1.03 9.97
C ARG A 67 -15.58 0.43 10.18
N THR A 68 -14.63 1.34 10.37
CA THR A 68 -14.90 2.78 10.51
C THR A 68 -14.87 3.52 9.18
N ASN A 69 -14.76 2.83 8.04
CA ASN A 69 -14.76 3.42 6.70
C ASN A 69 -13.66 4.49 6.51
N LEU A 70 -12.48 4.25 7.08
CA LEU A 70 -11.29 5.10 6.95
C LEU A 70 -10.28 4.58 5.92
N LEU A 71 -10.51 3.39 5.35
CA LEU A 71 -9.72 2.88 4.23
C LEU A 71 -10.23 3.44 2.90
N THR A 72 -9.33 3.60 1.94
CA THR A 72 -9.70 3.87 0.55
C THR A 72 -10.62 2.77 0.03
N VAL A 73 -11.58 3.18 -0.80
CA VAL A 73 -12.51 2.27 -1.48
C VAL A 73 -11.73 1.16 -2.20
N ASP A 74 -12.27 -0.05 -2.15
CA ASP A 74 -11.73 -1.28 -2.72
C ASP A 74 -10.41 -1.82 -2.14
N LEU A 75 -9.74 -1.11 -1.23
CA LEU A 75 -8.48 -1.60 -0.65
C LEU A 75 -8.66 -2.95 0.05
N ALA A 76 -9.64 -3.03 0.96
CA ALA A 76 -9.87 -4.24 1.74
C ALA A 76 -10.34 -5.47 0.92
N PRO A 77 -11.33 -5.37 0.00
CA PRO A 77 -11.65 -6.50 -0.86
C PRO A 77 -10.49 -6.89 -1.78
N THR A 78 -9.73 -5.94 -2.35
CA THR A 78 -8.55 -6.25 -3.19
C THR A 78 -7.50 -7.05 -2.40
N LEU A 79 -7.15 -6.62 -1.19
CA LEU A 79 -6.17 -7.34 -0.36
C LEU A 79 -6.67 -8.72 0.09
N ARG A 80 -7.99 -8.90 0.29
CA ARG A 80 -8.57 -10.22 0.57
C ARG A 80 -8.47 -11.16 -0.61
N ASP A 81 -8.82 -10.69 -1.79
CA ASP A 81 -8.77 -11.48 -3.03
C ASP A 81 -7.35 -11.95 -3.34
N TRP A 82 -6.35 -11.12 -3.01
CA TRP A 82 -4.94 -11.46 -3.16
C TRP A 82 -4.34 -12.24 -1.98
N ASN A 83 -5.11 -12.49 -0.92
CA ASN A 83 -4.62 -13.08 0.32
C ASN A 83 -3.41 -12.33 0.93
N MET A 84 -3.49 -10.99 0.90
CA MET A 84 -2.46 -10.05 1.38
C MET A 84 -2.96 -9.12 2.49
N LEU A 85 -3.92 -9.56 3.29
CA LEU A 85 -4.27 -8.82 4.51
C LEU A 85 -3.04 -8.73 5.45
N PRO A 86 -2.89 -7.61 6.19
CA PRO A 86 -1.81 -7.47 7.16
C PRO A 86 -1.80 -8.62 8.16
N ARG A 87 -0.60 -8.99 8.61
CA ARG A 87 -0.40 -10.05 9.61
C ARG A 87 -0.31 -9.45 11.01
N ALA A 88 -0.45 -10.31 12.02
CA ALA A 88 -0.27 -9.96 13.43
C ALA A 88 1.21 -9.92 13.80
#